data_AF-A0A6I1W2L6-F1
#
_entry.id   AF-A0A6I1W2L6-F1
#
_cell.length_a   1.000
_cell.length_b   1.000
_cell.length_c   1.000
_cell.angle_alpha   90.00
_cell.angle_beta   90.00
_cell.angle_gamma   90.00
#
_symmetry.space_group_name_H-M   'P 1'
#
loop_
_entity.id
_entity.type
_entity.pdbx_description
1 polymer ?
#
loop_
_entity_poly.entity_id
_entity_poly.type
_entity_poly.pdbx_seq_one_letter_code
_entity_poly.pdbx_strand_id
1 'polypeptide(L)'
;SKGEQEKIVALQIAKLLAKRIDAQKGYKAKLVRTDDIFIPLRKRAEVAQKLDADLFISVHADAAPRLTASGASVFALSQNG
;
A
#
# COMPACT_ATOMS: atom_id res chain seq x y z
N SER A 1 -10.76 12.07 -12.26
CA SER A 1 -11.00 10.73 -12.85
C SER A 1 -11.05 9.67 -11.74
N LYS A 2 -11.59 8.45 -11.98
CA LYS A 2 -11.64 7.38 -10.95
C LYS A 2 -10.26 7.04 -10.36
N GLY A 3 -9.22 7.04 -11.20
CA GLY A 3 -7.83 6.79 -10.75
C GLY A 3 -7.26 7.89 -9.83
N GLU A 4 -7.76 9.12 -9.92
CA GLU A 4 -7.38 10.20 -9.00
C GLU A 4 -7.99 10.04 -7.60
N GLN A 5 -9.18 9.44 -7.50
CA GLN A 5 -9.79 9.16 -6.20
C GLN A 5 -9.12 7.96 -5.53
N GLU A 6 -8.83 6.91 -6.30
CA GLU A 6 -8.15 5.71 -5.82
C GLU A 6 -6.77 6.03 -5.21
N LYS A 7 -5.94 6.83 -5.89
CA LYS A 7 -4.59 7.17 -5.40
C LYS A 7 -4.62 7.96 -4.09
N ILE A 8 -5.65 8.80 -3.89
CA ILE A 8 -5.84 9.60 -2.67
C ILE A 8 -6.27 8.69 -1.52
N VAL A 9 -7.28 7.86 -1.74
CA VAL A 9 -7.79 6.91 -0.72
C VAL A 9 -6.70 5.94 -0.30
N ALA A 10 -5.99 5.34 -1.26
CA ALA A 10 -4.87 4.43 -0.95
C ALA A 10 -3.76 5.12 -0.15
N LEU A 11 -3.43 6.39 -0.45
CA LEU A 11 -2.44 7.15 0.33
C LEU A 11 -2.93 7.43 1.75
N GLN A 12 -4.19 7.80 1.93
CA GLN A 12 -4.77 8.05 3.25
C GLN A 12 -4.79 6.79 4.11
N ILE A 13 -5.18 5.65 3.54
CA ILE A 13 -5.15 4.35 4.22
C ILE A 13 -3.71 3.98 4.61
N ALA A 14 -2.75 4.14 3.69
CA ALA A 14 -1.34 3.85 3.96
C ALA A 14 -0.77 4.73 5.09
N LYS A 15 -1.10 6.04 5.12
CA LYS A 15 -0.69 6.94 6.21
C LYS A 15 -1.30 6.54 7.56
N LEU A 16 -2.58 6.16 7.58
CA LEU A 16 -3.23 5.69 8.79
C LEU A 16 -2.63 4.37 9.29
N LEU A 17 -2.36 3.44 8.38
CA LEU A 17 -1.69 2.17 8.70
C LEU A 17 -0.31 2.41 9.30
N ALA A 18 0.51 3.25 8.66
CA ALA A 18 1.83 3.61 9.16
C ALA A 18 1.76 4.18 10.59
N LYS A 19 0.85 5.12 10.84
CA LYS A 19 0.63 5.69 12.18
C LYS A 19 0.28 4.62 13.23
N ARG A 20 -0.54 3.63 12.87
CA ARG A 20 -0.91 2.54 13.77
C ARG A 20 0.25 1.59 14.04
N ILE A 21 1.07 1.29 13.03
CA ILE A 21 2.28 0.47 13.17
C ILE A 21 3.31 1.18 14.05
N ASP A 22 3.59 2.47 13.79
CA ASP A 22 4.54 3.26 14.58
C ASP A 22 4.12 3.44 16.05
N ALA A 23 2.83 3.26 16.36
CA ALA A 23 2.34 3.25 17.74
C ALA A 23 2.59 1.92 18.48
N GLN A 24 2.94 0.84 17.78
CA GLN A 24 3.27 -0.45 18.39
C GLN A 24 4.75 -0.50 18.78
N LYS A 25 5.04 -0.88 20.02
CA LYS A 25 6.42 -1.03 20.49
C LYS A 25 7.15 -2.10 19.68
N GLY A 26 8.33 -1.77 19.17
CA GLY A 26 9.16 -2.69 18.39
C GLY A 26 8.89 -2.71 16.89
N TYR A 27 7.93 -1.92 16.41
CA TYR A 27 7.63 -1.81 14.98
C TYR A 27 7.95 -0.42 14.44
N LYS A 28 8.22 -0.34 13.14
CA LYS A 28 8.47 0.92 12.43
C LYS A 28 7.95 0.83 11.01
N ALA A 29 7.14 1.79 10.60
CA ALA A 29 6.65 1.90 9.25
C ALA A 29 7.51 2.85 8.41
N LYS A 30 7.64 2.51 7.12
CA LYS A 30 8.22 3.39 6.09
C LYS A 30 7.30 3.39 4.87
N LEU A 31 6.94 4.59 4.42
CA LEU A 31 6.11 4.76 3.23
C LEU A 31 7.00 4.90 1.99
N VAL A 32 6.62 4.21 0.90
CA VAL A 32 7.28 4.39 -0.40
C VAL A 32 7.04 5.77 -1.02
N ARG A 33 5.94 6.45 -0.66
CA ARG A 33 5.64 7.84 -0.99
C ARG A 33 4.85 8.52 0.13
N THR A 34 5.08 9.81 0.34
CA THR A 34 4.30 10.64 1.29
C THR A 34 3.30 11.55 0.59
N ASP A 35 3.48 11.80 -0.70
CA ASP A 35 2.68 12.72 -1.50
C ASP A 35 2.12 12.04 -2.75
N ASP A 36 1.34 12.82 -3.51
CA ASP A 36 0.69 12.39 -4.74
C ASP A 36 1.68 12.37 -5.92
N ILE A 37 2.65 11.46 -5.83
CA ILE A 37 3.65 11.22 -6.86
C ILE A 37 3.54 9.80 -7.41
N PHE A 38 3.76 9.66 -8.71
CA PHE A 38 3.84 8.35 -9.34
C PHE A 38 5.19 7.70 -9.04
N ILE A 39 5.16 6.46 -8.52
CA ILE A 39 6.35 5.62 -8.35
C ILE A 39 6.17 4.35 -9.19
N PRO A 40 7.08 4.06 -10.15
CA PRO A 40 7.06 2.83 -10.94
C PRO A 40 7.07 1.58 -10.05
N LEU A 41 6.37 0.52 -10.45
CA LEU A 41 6.21 -0.70 -9.65
C LEU A 41 7.54 -1.28 -9.15
N ARG A 42 8.53 -1.42 -10.04
CA ARG A 42 9.87 -1.93 -9.68
C ARG A 42 10.55 -1.06 -8.62
N LYS A 43 10.40 0.26 -8.69
CA LYS A 43 10.96 1.19 -7.71
C LYS A 43 10.37 1.02 -6.31
N ARG A 44 9.11 0.60 -6.20
CA ARG A 44 8.47 0.37 -4.88
C ARG A 44 9.14 -0.79 -4.14
N ALA A 45 9.41 -1.89 -4.86
CA ALA A 45 10.12 -3.04 -4.30
C ALA A 45 11.59 -2.70 -3.97
N GLU A 46 12.27 -1.93 -4.83
CA GLU A 46 13.64 -1.46 -4.56
C GLU A 46 13.72 -0.60 -3.29
N VAL A 47 12.73 0.23 -3.01
CA VAL A 47 12.69 1.02 -1.77
C VAL A 47 12.59 0.10 -0.54
N ALA A 48 11.76 -0.93 -0.58
CA ALA A 48 11.62 -1.88 0.53
C ALA A 48 12.94 -2.63 0.79
N GLN A 49 13.60 -3.10 -0.28
CA GLN A 49 14.90 -3.77 -0.19
C GLN A 49 15.99 -2.85 0.39
N LYS A 50 16.06 -1.59 -0.08
CA LYS A 50 17.04 -0.60 0.43
C LYS A 50 16.85 -0.20 1.88
N LEU A 51 15.64 -0.40 2.41
CA LEU A 51 15.31 -0.10 3.80
C LEU A 51 15.44 -1.33 4.70
N ASP A 52 15.93 -2.46 4.16
CA ASP A 52 15.99 -3.75 4.83
C ASP A 52 14.65 -4.11 5.49
N ALA A 53 13.55 -3.86 4.78
CA ALA A 53 12.21 -4.04 5.33
C ALA A 53 11.88 -5.54 5.46
N ASP A 54 11.43 -5.95 6.66
CA ASP A 54 10.98 -7.32 6.92
C ASP A 54 9.69 -7.68 6.19
N LEU A 55 8.85 -6.67 5.91
CA LEU A 55 7.56 -6.84 5.25
C LEU A 55 7.27 -5.68 4.29
N PHE A 56 6.73 -6.02 3.11
CA PHE A 56 6.21 -5.05 2.14
C PHE A 56 4.69 -5.19 2.00
N ILE A 57 3.96 -4.10 2.26
CA ILE A 57 2.50 -4.04 2.12
C ILE A 57 2.15 -3.05 1.01
N SER A 58 1.52 -3.54 -0.06
CA SER A 58 0.94 -2.66 -1.10
C SER A 58 -0.52 -2.39 -0.79
N VAL A 59 -0.87 -1.12 -0.63
CA VAL A 59 -2.27 -0.69 -0.37
C VAL A 59 -2.89 -0.22 -1.68
N HIS A 60 -4.00 -0.85 -2.05
CA HIS A 60 -4.82 -0.51 -3.21
C HIS A 60 -6.25 -0.21 -2.75
N ALA A 61 -6.93 0.67 -3.46
CA ALA A 61 -8.35 0.94 -3.27
C ALA A 61 -9.05 0.55 -4.58
N ASP A 62 -9.16 -0.75 -4.81
CA ASP A 62 -9.64 -1.29 -6.07
C ASP A 62 -11.04 -0.74 -6.39
N ALA A 63 -11.16 -0.05 -7.52
CA ALA A 63 -12.45 0.22 -8.13
C ALA A 63 -12.90 -1.05 -8.86
N ALA A 64 -13.76 -1.84 -8.24
CA ALA A 64 -14.38 -2.97 -8.92
C ALA A 64 -15.27 -2.49 -10.10
N PRO A 65 -15.34 -3.22 -11.23
CA PRO A 65 -16.24 -2.89 -12.34
C PRO A 65 -17.71 -2.83 -11.93
N ARG A 66 -18.09 -3.59 -10.89
CA ARG A 66 -19.41 -3.53 -10.25
C ARG A 66 -19.39 -2.58 -9.07
N LEU A 67 -20.28 -1.59 -9.09
CA LEU A 67 -20.55 -0.67 -7.98
C LEU A 67 -21.01 -1.37 -6.68
N THR A 68 -21.43 -2.64 -6.76
CA THR A 68 -21.91 -3.44 -5.62
C THR A 68 -20.83 -4.31 -4.99
N ALA A 69 -19.61 -4.35 -5.56
CA ALA A 69 -18.54 -5.12 -4.96
C ALA A 69 -17.93 -4.32 -3.79
N SER A 70 -18.04 -4.87 -2.59
CA SER A 70 -17.54 -4.28 -1.35
C SER A 70 -16.88 -5.37 -0.50
N GLY A 71 -15.77 -5.05 0.16
CA GLY A 71 -15.05 -5.98 1.01
C GLY A 71 -13.56 -5.68 1.04
N ALA A 72 -12.87 -6.13 2.09
CA ALA A 72 -11.41 -6.09 2.13
C ALA A 72 -10.86 -7.38 1.51
N SER A 73 -9.83 -7.26 0.67
CA SER A 73 -9.12 -8.40 0.09
C SER A 73 -7.63 -8.32 0.46
N VAL A 74 -7.03 -9.46 0.76
CA VAL A 74 -5.60 -9.59 1.03
C VAL A 74 -5.03 -10.53 -0.01
N PHE A 75 -4.04 -10.04 -0.77
CA PHE A 75 -3.32 -10.84 -1.75
C PHE A 75 -1.90 -11.09 -1.23
N ALA A 76 -1.43 -12.33 -1.31
CA ALA A 76 -0.05 -12.70 -1.10
C ALA A 76 0.51 -13.28 -2.40
N LEU A 77 1.76 -12.94 -2.73
CA LEU A 77 2.42 -13.52 -3.89
C LEU A 77 2.67 -15.01 -3.61
N SER A 78 2.04 -15.91 -4.39
CA SER A 78 2.44 -17.31 -4.46
C SER A 78 3.26 -17.54 -5.73
N GLN A 79 4.46 -18.11 -5.60
CA GLN A 79 5.25 -18.54 -6.75
C GLN A 79 4.87 -19.94 -7.22
N ASN A 80 4.11 -20.70 -6.42
CA ASN A 80 3.60 -22.03 -6.74
C ASN A 80 2.15 -22.12 -6.24
N GLY A 81 1.17 -22.10 -7.15
CA GLY A 81 -0.24 -22.28 -6.80
C GLY A 81 -0.50 -23.57 -6.06
#